data_AF-A0A1B6DE07-F1
#
_entry.id   AF-A0A1B6DE07-F1
#
_cell.length_a   1.000
_cell.length_b   1.000
_cell.length_c   1.000
_cell.angle_alpha   90.00
_cell.angle_beta   90.00
_cell.angle_gamma   90.00
#
_symmetry.space_group_name_H-M   'P 1'
#
loop_
_entity.id
_entity.type
_entity.pdbx_description
1 polymer ?
#
loop_
_entity_poly.entity_id
_entity_poly.type
_entity_poly.pdbx_seq_one_letter_code
_entity_poly.pdbx_strand_id
1 'polypeptide(L)'
;MVQNKRFIYASEFKGNIKPENFKLLHEELPALKNGEILCRATYLSVDPYMRAYGSMISTGETMVGSQIAVVVESKHKDYPVSTNVFAYFGWRLYTICNPECVNTGLNITGKLEAIPDFEGLPLSYALGALGMTGNTAYFGFLEICNPQPIETVVVSAAAGAVGSHVGQIAKIKGCKVIGIAGSEEKIKYLKEELKFDEAINYKTQDIRKELSKIAPLGIDCYFDNVGGEISSDVISLMRLNGRISACGSISNHMV
;
A
#
# COMPACT_ATOMS: atom_id res chain seq x y z
N MET A 1 30.22 1.08 17.79
CA MET A 1 28.77 1.22 18.02
C MET A 1 28.19 2.02 16.87
N VAL A 2 26.96 1.69 16.43
CA VAL A 2 26.37 2.25 15.20
C VAL A 2 25.42 3.38 15.53
N GLN A 3 25.61 4.54 14.89
CA GLN A 3 24.72 5.69 15.03
C GLN A 3 23.45 5.49 14.19
N ASN A 4 22.30 5.47 14.85
CA ASN A 4 20.99 5.25 14.26
C ASN A 4 20.13 6.52 14.32
N LYS A 5 19.20 6.60 13.37
CA LYS A 5 18.15 7.62 13.32
C LYS A 5 16.81 6.92 13.19
N ARG A 6 15.81 7.34 13.97
CA ARG A 6 14.44 6.85 13.85
C ARG A 6 13.42 7.95 14.07
N PHE A 7 12.31 7.87 13.34
CA PHE A 7 11.16 8.72 13.60
C PHE A 7 10.27 8.06 14.64
N ILE A 8 9.86 8.83 15.63
CA ILE A 8 8.84 8.42 16.59
C ILE A 8 7.49 9.02 16.25
N TYR A 9 6.44 8.30 16.62
CA TYR A 9 5.09 8.85 16.74
C TYR A 9 5.05 9.78 17.95
N ALA A 10 5.14 11.08 17.71
CA ALA A 10 5.33 12.07 18.77
C ALA A 10 4.00 12.51 19.41
N SER A 11 2.91 12.53 18.64
CA SER A 11 1.59 12.93 19.12
C SER A 11 0.48 12.37 18.25
N GLU A 12 -0.72 12.30 18.83
CA GLU A 12 -1.92 11.77 18.16
C GLU A 12 -2.27 12.49 16.85
N PHE A 13 -2.65 11.72 15.82
CA PHE A 13 -3.16 12.27 14.57
C PHE A 13 -4.57 12.84 14.75
N LYS A 14 -4.69 14.14 15.06
CA LYS A 14 -5.96 14.86 15.11
C LYS A 14 -6.18 15.65 13.81
N GLY A 15 -7.22 15.31 13.06
CA GLY A 15 -7.46 15.89 11.73
C GLY A 15 -6.29 15.60 10.79
N ASN A 16 -5.87 16.58 9.98
CA ASN A 16 -4.74 16.41 9.07
C ASN A 16 -3.44 16.08 9.81
N ILE A 17 -2.67 15.14 9.28
CA ILE A 17 -1.33 14.79 9.77
C ILE A 17 -0.39 15.98 9.52
N LYS A 18 0.40 16.32 10.52
CA LYS A 18 1.36 17.44 10.48
C LYS A 18 2.77 16.95 10.82
N PRO A 19 3.82 17.70 10.42
CA PRO A 19 5.20 17.35 10.78
C PRO A 19 5.42 17.17 12.29
N GLU A 20 4.71 17.91 13.14
CA GLU A 20 4.85 17.84 14.60
C GLU A 20 4.31 16.54 15.20
N ASN A 21 3.56 15.74 14.43
CA ASN A 21 3.18 14.39 14.83
C ASN A 21 4.36 13.41 14.81
N PHE A 22 5.50 13.82 14.26
CA PHE A 22 6.71 13.01 14.19
C PHE A 22 7.89 13.75 14.83
N LYS A 23 8.83 12.99 15.40
CA LYS A 23 10.10 13.53 15.88
C LYS A 23 11.24 12.60 15.50
N LEU A 24 12.31 13.16 14.93
CA LEU A 24 13.53 12.42 14.64
C LEU A 24 14.35 12.28 15.93
N LEU A 25 14.70 11.05 16.28
CA LEU A 25 15.61 10.73 17.38
C LEU A 25 16.92 10.16 16.82
N HIS A 26 18.00 10.43 17.53
CA HIS A 26 19.31 9.85 17.32
C HIS A 26 19.60 8.90 18.48
N GLU A 27 20.11 7.72 18.17
CA GLU A 27 20.44 6.72 19.18
C GLU A 27 21.68 5.93 18.76
N GLU A 28 22.34 5.33 19.74
CA GLU A 28 23.48 4.47 19.51
C GLU A 28 23.08 3.01 19.74
N LEU A 29 23.28 2.17 18.73
CA LEU A 29 22.94 0.76 18.81
C LEU A 29 24.07 -0.04 19.47
N PRO A 30 23.73 -1.03 20.33
CA PRO A 30 24.71 -1.91 20.95
C PRO A 30 25.38 -2.83 19.91
N ALA A 31 26.40 -3.57 20.33
CA ALA A 31 26.99 -4.62 19.49
C ALA A 31 26.02 -5.81 19.32
N LEU A 32 26.12 -6.51 18.18
CA LEU A 32 25.31 -7.69 17.91
C LEU A 32 25.56 -8.82 18.92
N LYS A 33 24.48 -9.48 19.36
CA LYS A 33 24.53 -10.77 20.06
C LYS A 33 24.59 -11.92 19.05
N ASN A 34 24.90 -13.12 19.52
CA ASN A 34 24.91 -14.32 18.68
C ASN A 34 23.51 -14.58 18.11
N GLY A 35 23.44 -14.87 16.81
CA GLY A 35 22.18 -15.05 16.09
C GLY A 35 21.50 -13.76 15.65
N GLU A 36 22.00 -12.58 16.04
CA GLU A 36 21.45 -11.31 15.57
C GLU A 36 22.12 -10.83 14.27
N ILE A 37 21.39 -9.98 13.55
CA ILE A 37 21.86 -9.26 12.37
C ILE A 37 21.59 -7.77 12.51
N LEU A 38 22.41 -6.95 11.85
CA LEU A 38 22.20 -5.52 11.68
C LEU A 38 21.73 -5.25 10.26
N CYS A 39 20.53 -4.70 10.13
CA CYS A 39 19.94 -4.31 8.86
C CYS A 39 19.97 -2.78 8.72
N ARG A 40 20.31 -2.28 7.53
CA ARG A 40 20.21 -0.86 7.15
C ARG A 40 19.08 -0.67 6.16
N ALA A 41 18.16 0.23 6.47
CA ALA A 41 17.07 0.62 5.58
C ALA A 41 17.59 1.18 4.25
N THR A 42 16.92 0.81 3.16
CA THR A 42 17.17 1.35 1.82
C THR A 42 15.93 2.02 1.24
N TYR A 43 14.75 1.47 1.55
CA TYR A 43 13.45 2.02 1.17
C TYR A 43 12.47 1.87 2.32
N LEU A 44 11.57 2.84 2.46
CA LEU A 44 10.44 2.82 3.39
C LEU A 44 9.14 2.87 2.60
N SER A 45 8.15 2.07 3.01
CA SER A 45 6.79 2.25 2.51
C SER A 45 6.06 3.31 3.35
N VAL A 46 5.15 4.04 2.71
CA VAL A 46 4.27 5.01 3.36
C VAL A 46 2.85 4.72 2.90
N ASP A 47 2.03 4.20 3.81
CA ASP A 47 0.75 3.60 3.47
C ASP A 47 -0.40 4.19 4.29
N PRO A 48 -1.62 4.29 3.73
CA PRO A 48 -2.76 4.88 4.43
C PRO A 48 -3.11 4.20 5.77
N TYR A 49 -2.92 2.87 5.86
CA TYR A 49 -3.23 2.12 7.09
C TYR A 49 -2.43 2.62 8.30
N MET A 50 -1.25 3.21 8.08
CA MET A 50 -0.38 3.69 9.16
C MET A 50 -1.07 4.72 10.05
N ARG A 51 -2.03 5.49 9.50
CA ARG A 51 -2.85 6.43 10.29
C ARG A 51 -3.73 5.69 11.30
N ALA A 52 -4.40 4.63 10.88
CA ALA A 52 -5.25 3.82 11.76
C ALA A 52 -4.41 3.12 12.84
N TYR A 53 -3.18 2.73 12.53
CA TYR A 53 -2.26 2.15 13.51
C TYR A 53 -1.70 3.17 14.50
N GLY A 54 -1.74 4.48 14.18
CA GLY A 54 -1.38 5.55 15.10
C GLY A 54 -2.14 5.49 16.43
N SER A 55 -3.39 5.02 16.43
CA SER A 55 -4.18 4.83 17.66
C SER A 55 -3.81 3.56 18.45
N MET A 56 -3.07 2.65 17.83
CA MET A 56 -2.64 1.37 18.42
C MET A 56 -1.20 1.40 18.93
N ILE A 57 -0.47 2.49 18.70
CA ILE A 57 0.91 2.70 19.17
C ILE A 57 0.96 3.81 20.22
N SER A 58 1.77 3.63 21.25
CA SER A 58 1.99 4.67 22.26
C SER A 58 2.84 5.81 21.71
N THR A 59 2.58 7.04 22.17
CA THR A 59 3.47 8.16 21.86
C THR A 59 4.89 7.89 22.36
N GLY A 60 5.89 8.26 21.58
CA GLY A 60 7.30 7.95 21.85
C GLY A 60 7.82 6.67 21.17
N GLU A 61 6.91 5.79 20.73
CA GLU A 61 7.28 4.60 19.96
C GLU A 61 7.76 4.95 18.55
N THR A 62 8.53 4.05 17.94
CA THR A 62 8.96 4.22 16.54
C THR A 62 7.74 4.23 15.62
N MET A 63 7.70 5.15 14.67
CA MET A 63 6.63 5.19 13.69
C MET A 63 6.59 3.88 12.90
N VAL A 64 5.39 3.31 12.79
CA VAL A 64 5.17 2.03 12.12
C VAL A 64 5.43 2.13 10.62
N GLY A 65 5.82 1.02 10.01
CA GLY A 65 6.02 0.92 8.57
C GLY A 65 6.85 -0.30 8.19
N SER A 66 6.66 -0.75 6.95
CA SER A 66 7.52 -1.74 6.32
C SER A 66 8.69 -1.07 5.62
N GLN A 67 9.78 -1.83 5.51
CA GLN A 67 10.97 -1.37 4.83
C GLN A 67 11.66 -2.50 4.09
N ILE A 68 12.38 -2.12 3.04
CA ILE A 68 13.42 -2.95 2.47
C ILE A 68 14.73 -2.55 3.15
N ALA A 69 15.45 -3.53 3.68
CA ALA A 69 16.73 -3.32 4.32
C ALA A 69 17.78 -4.29 3.78
N VAL A 70 19.04 -3.88 3.89
CA VAL A 70 20.20 -4.71 3.55
C VAL A 70 20.93 -5.09 4.83
N VAL A 71 21.32 -6.36 4.96
CA VAL A 71 22.16 -6.82 6.07
C VAL A 71 23.56 -6.23 5.92
N VAL A 72 24.02 -5.48 6.92
CA VAL A 72 25.33 -4.81 6.92
C VAL A 72 26.33 -5.42 7.93
N GLU A 73 25.83 -6.15 8.92
CA GLU A 73 26.62 -6.96 9.85
C GLU A 73 25.78 -8.18 10.25
N SER A 74 26.40 -9.34 10.44
CA SER A 74 25.66 -10.57 10.76
C SER A 74 26.44 -11.50 11.69
N LYS A 75 25.73 -12.03 12.69
CA LYS A 75 26.13 -13.19 13.49
C LYS A 75 25.17 -14.37 13.29
N HIS A 76 24.51 -14.42 12.13
CA HIS A 76 23.58 -15.48 11.74
C HIS A 76 23.95 -16.04 10.35
N LYS A 77 24.26 -17.34 10.29
CA LYS A 77 24.79 -18.01 9.09
C LYS A 77 23.90 -17.90 7.84
N ASP A 78 22.58 -17.91 8.03
CA ASP A 78 21.61 -17.91 6.92
C ASP A 78 21.30 -16.51 6.36
N TYR A 79 21.83 -15.45 7.00
CA TYR A 79 21.66 -14.06 6.56
C TYR A 79 23.03 -13.40 6.42
N PRO A 80 23.78 -13.70 5.34
CA PRO A 80 25.06 -13.07 5.09
C PRO A 80 24.91 -11.57 4.84
N VAL A 81 26.00 -10.82 5.01
CA VAL A 81 26.08 -9.40 4.61
C VAL A 81 25.69 -9.26 3.14
N SER A 82 25.02 -8.15 2.82
CA SER A 82 24.41 -7.83 1.52
C SER A 82 23.10 -8.55 1.20
N THR A 83 22.57 -9.38 2.10
CA THR A 83 21.21 -9.95 1.94
C THR A 83 20.17 -8.83 2.00
N ASN A 84 19.27 -8.77 1.02
CA ASN A 84 18.12 -7.87 1.04
C ASN A 84 16.94 -8.56 1.73
N VAL A 85 16.26 -7.85 2.63
CA VAL A 85 15.15 -8.36 3.42
C VAL A 85 14.00 -7.37 3.44
N PHE A 86 12.78 -7.90 3.58
CA PHE A 86 11.58 -7.10 3.81
C PHE A 86 11.12 -7.30 5.26
N ALA A 87 10.83 -6.22 5.99
CA ALA A 87 10.37 -6.31 7.38
C ALA A 87 9.64 -5.06 7.88
N TYR A 88 8.85 -5.24 8.93
CA TYR A 88 8.13 -4.17 9.64
C TYR A 88 8.99 -3.55 10.74
N PHE A 89 10.14 -3.01 10.38
CA PHE A 89 11.06 -2.37 11.32
C PHE A 89 10.62 -0.96 11.73
N GLY A 90 9.63 -0.38 11.05
CA GLY A 90 9.24 1.02 11.24
C GLY A 90 10.24 1.99 10.63
N TRP A 91 9.96 3.28 10.79
CA TRP A 91 10.77 4.35 10.19
C TRP A 91 12.08 4.56 10.96
N ARG A 92 13.11 3.78 10.60
CA ARG A 92 14.45 3.86 11.18
C ARG A 92 15.53 3.50 10.17
N LEU A 93 16.74 3.98 10.37
CA LEU A 93 17.86 3.74 9.46
C LEU A 93 18.52 2.37 9.69
N TYR A 94 18.70 1.97 10.95
CA TYR A 94 19.32 0.71 11.34
C TYR A 94 18.43 -0.06 12.31
N THR A 95 18.48 -1.40 12.19
CA THR A 95 17.75 -2.30 13.08
C THR A 95 18.61 -3.51 13.42
N ILE A 96 18.78 -3.78 14.72
CA ILE A 96 19.28 -5.07 15.19
C ILE A 96 18.07 -5.98 15.38
N CYS A 97 18.11 -7.19 14.85
CA CYS A 97 17.05 -8.17 15.05
C CYS A 97 17.59 -9.60 15.09
N ASN A 98 16.84 -10.50 15.73
CA ASN A 98 16.99 -11.94 15.55
C ASN A 98 16.07 -12.36 14.39
N PRO A 99 16.63 -12.80 13.24
CA PRO A 99 15.85 -13.07 12.06
C PRO A 99 14.92 -14.29 12.17
N GLU A 100 15.02 -15.11 13.22
CA GLU A 100 14.09 -16.21 13.48
C GLU A 100 12.82 -15.76 14.22
N CYS A 101 12.80 -14.54 14.76
CA CYS A 101 11.65 -13.99 15.48
C CYS A 101 11.58 -12.47 15.31
N VAL A 102 11.04 -12.04 14.16
CA VAL A 102 10.79 -10.64 13.82
C VAL A 102 9.30 -10.37 13.67
N ASN A 103 8.88 -9.10 13.83
CA ASN A 103 7.54 -8.69 13.46
C ASN A 103 7.40 -8.73 11.92
N THR A 104 6.52 -9.62 11.45
CA THR A 104 6.20 -9.84 10.04
C THR A 104 4.92 -9.10 9.60
N GLY A 105 4.40 -8.21 10.45
CA GLY A 105 3.21 -7.39 10.21
C GLY A 105 2.04 -7.83 11.10
N LEU A 106 1.11 -6.90 11.37
CA LEU A 106 -0.12 -7.18 12.15
C LEU A 106 0.12 -7.84 13.53
N ASN A 107 1.27 -7.55 14.18
CA ASN A 107 1.71 -8.20 15.42
C ASN A 107 1.96 -9.71 15.32
N ILE A 108 2.19 -10.21 14.11
CA ILE A 108 2.56 -11.61 13.86
C ILE A 108 4.09 -11.70 13.91
N THR A 109 4.60 -12.61 14.74
CA THR A 109 6.03 -12.91 14.79
C THR A 109 6.33 -14.09 13.89
N GLY A 110 7.44 -14.01 13.18
CA GLY A 110 7.86 -15.05 12.24
C GLY A 110 9.32 -14.91 11.85
N LYS A 111 9.72 -15.76 10.91
CA LYS A 111 11.05 -15.71 10.31
C LYS A 111 11.13 -14.53 9.33
N LEU A 112 12.29 -13.88 9.29
CA LEU A 112 12.60 -12.81 8.37
C LEU A 112 12.81 -13.38 6.97
N GLU A 113 12.02 -12.94 6.00
CA GLU A 113 12.18 -13.41 4.63
C GLU A 113 13.21 -12.56 3.86
N ALA A 114 14.10 -13.24 3.14
CA ALA A 114 14.94 -12.61 2.15
C ALA A 114 14.09 -12.25 0.93
N ILE A 115 14.35 -11.09 0.34
CA ILE A 115 13.70 -10.71 -0.91
C ILE A 115 14.29 -11.57 -2.02
N PRO A 116 13.46 -12.27 -2.83
CA PRO A 116 13.96 -13.02 -3.96
C PRO A 116 14.60 -12.09 -5.00
N ASP A 117 15.41 -12.67 -5.89
CA ASP A 117 15.89 -11.95 -7.06
C ASP A 117 14.70 -11.66 -7.99
N PHE A 118 14.51 -10.39 -8.33
CA PHE A 118 13.46 -9.97 -9.26
C PHE A 118 13.97 -9.88 -10.69
N GLU A 119 14.94 -10.72 -11.07
CA GLU A 119 15.48 -10.82 -12.43
C GLU A 119 15.96 -9.46 -12.98
N GLY A 120 16.59 -8.66 -12.12
CA GLY A 120 17.09 -7.33 -12.47
C GLY A 120 16.09 -6.18 -12.33
N LEU A 121 14.85 -6.44 -11.90
CA LEU A 121 13.90 -5.37 -11.57
C LEU A 121 14.32 -4.60 -10.30
N PRO A 122 13.94 -3.31 -10.15
CA PRO A 122 14.27 -2.53 -8.98
C PRO A 122 13.75 -3.15 -7.69
N LEU A 123 14.61 -3.24 -6.67
CA LEU A 123 14.29 -3.83 -5.37
C LEU A 123 13.08 -3.15 -4.70
N SER A 124 12.88 -1.84 -4.93
CA SER A 124 11.75 -1.08 -4.40
C SER A 124 10.38 -1.65 -4.80
N TYR A 125 10.31 -2.48 -5.85
CA TYR A 125 9.07 -3.15 -6.25
C TYR A 125 8.54 -4.12 -5.17
N ALA A 126 9.39 -4.59 -4.24
CA ALA A 126 8.95 -5.40 -3.09
C ALA A 126 8.03 -4.64 -2.12
N LEU A 127 7.97 -3.30 -2.18
CA LEU A 127 7.01 -2.49 -1.41
C LEU A 127 5.74 -2.19 -2.23
N GLY A 128 5.81 -2.38 -3.55
CA GLY A 128 4.80 -1.99 -4.53
C GLY A 128 4.18 -3.19 -5.24
N ALA A 129 4.38 -3.23 -6.56
CA ALA A 129 3.82 -4.22 -7.49
C ALA A 129 4.13 -5.69 -7.14
N LEU A 130 5.32 -5.96 -6.58
CA LEU A 130 5.75 -7.30 -6.14
C LEU A 130 5.65 -7.46 -4.61
N GLY A 131 4.95 -6.54 -3.95
CA GLY A 131 4.78 -6.47 -2.52
C GLY A 131 3.31 -6.50 -2.10
N MET A 132 3.05 -5.99 -0.90
CA MET A 132 1.71 -5.95 -0.32
C MET A 132 0.69 -5.27 -1.23
N THR A 133 0.99 -4.10 -1.80
CA THR A 133 0.01 -3.35 -2.61
C THR A 133 -0.33 -4.05 -3.93
N GLY A 134 0.66 -4.66 -4.58
CA GLY A 134 0.44 -5.50 -5.76
C GLY A 134 -0.36 -6.76 -5.45
N ASN A 135 -0.03 -7.46 -4.35
CA ASN A 135 -0.78 -8.63 -3.90
C ASN A 135 -2.23 -8.29 -3.54
N THR A 136 -2.46 -7.16 -2.87
CA THR A 136 -3.81 -6.65 -2.57
C THR A 136 -4.61 -6.41 -3.85
N ALA A 137 -4.00 -5.79 -4.87
CA ALA A 137 -4.64 -5.62 -6.17
C ALA A 137 -4.93 -6.96 -6.85
N TYR A 138 -3.95 -7.87 -6.86
CA TYR A 138 -4.03 -9.16 -7.55
C TYR A 138 -5.12 -10.05 -6.94
N PHE A 139 -5.00 -10.41 -5.67
CA PHE A 139 -5.95 -11.30 -5.01
C PHE A 139 -7.29 -10.62 -4.76
N GLY A 140 -7.27 -9.37 -4.29
CA GLY A 140 -8.47 -8.62 -4.00
C GLY A 140 -9.33 -8.39 -5.24
N PHE A 141 -8.75 -8.34 -6.44
CA PHE A 141 -9.53 -8.23 -7.67
C PHE A 141 -9.85 -9.58 -8.28
N LEU A 142 -8.86 -10.46 -8.46
CA LEU A 142 -9.07 -11.71 -9.18
C LEU A 142 -9.90 -12.74 -8.41
N GLU A 143 -9.79 -12.80 -7.08
CA GLU A 143 -10.54 -13.78 -6.30
C GLU A 143 -11.89 -13.23 -5.83
N ILE A 144 -11.91 -11.99 -5.34
CA ILE A 144 -13.15 -11.40 -4.79
C ILE A 144 -14.06 -10.89 -5.90
N CYS A 145 -13.52 -10.13 -6.85
CA CYS A 145 -14.33 -9.65 -7.97
C CYS A 145 -14.47 -10.69 -9.08
N ASN A 146 -13.54 -11.65 -9.22
CA ASN A 146 -13.58 -12.69 -10.26
C ASN A 146 -14.04 -12.16 -11.64
N PRO A 147 -13.30 -11.19 -12.21
CA PRO A 147 -13.72 -10.45 -13.39
C PRO A 147 -13.80 -11.32 -14.64
N GLN A 148 -14.81 -11.08 -15.46
CA GLN A 148 -14.98 -11.70 -16.77
C GLN A 148 -14.65 -10.68 -17.88
N PRO A 149 -14.20 -11.15 -19.06
CA PRO A 149 -14.00 -10.27 -20.21
C PRO A 149 -15.27 -9.46 -20.53
N ILE A 150 -15.09 -8.23 -21.02
CA ILE A 150 -16.15 -7.29 -21.43
C ILE A 150 -16.93 -6.68 -20.24
N GLU A 151 -16.83 -7.23 -19.02
CA GLU A 151 -17.43 -6.62 -17.84
C GLU A 151 -16.90 -5.21 -17.56
N THR A 152 -17.76 -4.39 -16.94
CA THR A 152 -17.41 -3.03 -16.53
C THR A 152 -16.87 -3.04 -15.10
N VAL A 153 -15.64 -2.57 -14.96
CA VAL A 153 -14.89 -2.47 -13.70
C VAL A 153 -14.73 -1.00 -13.34
N VAL A 154 -15.17 -0.61 -12.15
CA VAL A 154 -14.88 0.70 -11.56
C VAL A 154 -13.84 0.54 -10.46
N VAL A 155 -12.88 1.47 -10.40
CA VAL A 155 -11.84 1.50 -9.37
C VAL A 155 -11.83 2.88 -8.70
N SER A 156 -12.02 2.93 -7.38
CA SER A 156 -11.84 4.17 -6.62
C SER A 156 -10.38 4.35 -6.20
N ALA A 157 -9.95 5.62 -6.03
CA ALA A 157 -8.53 5.99 -5.86
C ALA A 157 -7.63 5.33 -6.93
N ALA A 158 -8.10 5.30 -8.19
CA ALA A 158 -7.51 4.50 -9.26
C ALA A 158 -6.06 4.87 -9.59
N ALA A 159 -5.64 6.10 -9.34
CA ALA A 159 -4.26 6.55 -9.55
C ALA A 159 -3.31 6.24 -8.36
N GLY A 160 -3.80 5.60 -7.31
CA GLY A 160 -3.01 5.17 -6.15
C GLY A 160 -2.32 3.82 -6.38
N ALA A 161 -1.45 3.42 -5.43
CA ALA A 161 -0.63 2.22 -5.55
C ALA A 161 -1.44 0.95 -5.80
N VAL A 162 -2.57 0.72 -5.10
CA VAL A 162 -3.40 -0.48 -5.33
C VAL A 162 -4.24 -0.31 -6.60
N GLY A 163 -4.96 0.81 -6.71
CA GLY A 163 -5.91 1.05 -7.80
C GLY A 163 -5.30 1.01 -9.20
N SER A 164 -4.06 1.48 -9.36
CA SER A 164 -3.37 1.47 -10.66
C SER A 164 -3.06 0.06 -11.14
N HIS A 165 -2.67 -0.83 -10.23
CA HIS A 165 -2.46 -2.25 -10.55
C HIS A 165 -3.79 -2.95 -10.84
N VAL A 166 -4.84 -2.71 -10.05
CA VAL A 166 -6.18 -3.28 -10.29
C VAL A 166 -6.66 -2.97 -11.70
N GLY A 167 -6.56 -1.70 -12.11
CA GLY A 167 -7.00 -1.31 -13.45
C GLY A 167 -6.19 -1.97 -14.57
N GLN A 168 -4.87 -2.06 -14.45
CA GLN A 168 -4.04 -2.75 -15.44
C GLN A 168 -4.35 -4.25 -15.50
N ILE A 169 -4.56 -4.91 -14.35
CA ILE A 169 -4.99 -6.31 -14.30
C ILE A 169 -6.35 -6.47 -14.97
N ALA A 170 -7.30 -5.57 -14.73
CA ALA A 170 -8.60 -5.55 -15.38
C ALA A 170 -8.50 -5.37 -16.91
N LYS A 171 -7.59 -4.51 -17.39
CA LYS A 171 -7.30 -4.38 -18.83
C LYS A 171 -6.75 -5.67 -19.42
N ILE A 172 -5.81 -6.34 -18.72
CA ILE A 172 -5.28 -7.66 -19.12
C ILE A 172 -6.39 -8.72 -19.19
N LYS A 173 -7.38 -8.66 -18.28
CA LYS A 173 -8.55 -9.56 -18.29
C LYS A 173 -9.60 -9.21 -19.34
N GLY A 174 -9.38 -8.18 -20.15
CA GLY A 174 -10.29 -7.78 -21.22
C GLY A 174 -11.53 -7.03 -20.73
N CYS A 175 -11.49 -6.44 -19.55
CA CYS A 175 -12.59 -5.63 -19.00
C CYS A 175 -12.58 -4.20 -19.58
N LYS A 176 -13.74 -3.54 -19.50
CA LYS A 176 -13.83 -2.09 -19.58
C LYS A 176 -13.52 -1.51 -18.21
N VAL A 177 -12.57 -0.59 -18.12
CA VAL A 177 -12.04 -0.08 -16.85
C VAL A 177 -12.26 1.42 -16.73
N ILE A 178 -12.90 1.82 -15.64
CA ILE A 178 -13.23 3.20 -15.31
C ILE A 178 -12.55 3.56 -13.98
N GLY A 179 -11.71 4.59 -14.01
CA GLY A 179 -10.97 5.05 -12.83
C GLY A 179 -11.57 6.30 -12.20
N ILE A 180 -11.61 6.37 -10.87
CA ILE A 180 -11.99 7.60 -10.14
C ILE A 180 -10.76 8.16 -9.42
N ALA A 181 -10.43 9.42 -9.68
CA ALA A 181 -9.29 10.12 -9.05
C ALA A 181 -9.58 11.61 -8.81
N GLY A 182 -8.69 12.30 -8.09
CA GLY A 182 -8.96 13.63 -7.53
C GLY A 182 -8.18 14.80 -8.14
N SER A 183 -7.65 14.66 -9.35
CA SER A 183 -7.00 15.73 -10.12
C SER A 183 -6.92 15.39 -11.60
N GLU A 184 -6.91 16.40 -12.47
CA GLU A 184 -6.76 16.22 -13.92
C GLU A 184 -5.46 15.52 -14.31
N GLU A 185 -4.37 15.79 -13.60
CA GLU A 185 -3.10 15.07 -13.80
C GLU A 185 -3.26 13.56 -13.59
N LYS A 186 -4.02 13.16 -12.56
CA LYS A 186 -4.30 11.74 -12.30
C LYS A 186 -5.23 11.14 -13.35
N ILE A 187 -6.20 11.91 -13.85
CA ILE A 187 -7.07 11.47 -14.96
C ILE A 187 -6.24 11.22 -16.21
N LYS A 188 -5.35 12.17 -16.56
CA LYS A 188 -4.44 12.05 -17.68
C LYS A 188 -3.56 10.80 -17.55
N TYR A 189 -2.93 10.62 -16.38
CA TYR A 189 -2.13 9.43 -16.09
C TYR A 189 -2.93 8.11 -16.27
N LEU A 190 -4.16 8.05 -15.76
CA LEU A 190 -5.00 6.85 -15.90
C LEU A 190 -5.32 6.52 -17.37
N LYS A 191 -5.71 7.53 -18.17
CA LYS A 191 -6.11 7.31 -19.56
C LYS A 191 -4.91 7.11 -20.50
N GLU A 192 -3.88 7.95 -20.36
CA GLU A 192 -2.77 8.00 -21.31
C GLU A 192 -1.67 6.98 -21.00
N GLU A 193 -1.30 6.81 -19.74
CA GLU A 193 -0.23 5.89 -19.36
C GLU A 193 -0.77 4.49 -19.05
N LEU A 194 -1.78 4.40 -18.19
CA LEU A 194 -2.33 3.13 -17.72
C LEU A 194 -3.43 2.54 -18.61
N LYS A 195 -3.84 3.27 -19.65
CA LYS A 195 -4.81 2.84 -20.66
C LYS A 195 -6.18 2.43 -20.07
N PHE A 196 -6.62 3.09 -19.01
CA PHE A 196 -8.01 3.03 -18.57
C PHE A 196 -8.91 3.57 -19.69
N ASP A 197 -10.08 2.95 -19.89
CA ASP A 197 -11.01 3.36 -20.95
C ASP A 197 -11.61 4.73 -20.63
N GLU A 198 -12.01 4.93 -19.38
CA GLU A 198 -12.50 6.22 -18.88
C GLU A 198 -11.96 6.55 -17.51
N ALA A 199 -11.98 7.84 -17.16
CA ALA A 199 -11.65 8.29 -15.83
C ALA A 199 -12.47 9.52 -15.43
N ILE A 200 -12.84 9.61 -14.16
CA ILE A 200 -13.69 10.66 -13.58
C ILE A 200 -12.90 11.40 -12.51
N ASN A 201 -12.84 12.73 -12.63
CA ASN A 201 -12.34 13.59 -11.56
C ASN A 201 -13.46 13.91 -10.57
N TYR A 202 -13.48 13.22 -9.42
CA TYR A 202 -14.56 13.37 -8.43
C TYR A 202 -14.65 14.76 -7.80
N LYS A 203 -13.62 15.62 -7.96
CA LYS A 203 -13.64 16.98 -7.44
C LYS A 203 -14.33 17.99 -8.37
N THR A 204 -14.46 17.66 -9.64
CA THR A 204 -15.00 18.57 -10.67
C THR A 204 -16.22 17.98 -11.38
N GLN A 205 -16.52 16.70 -11.17
CA GLN A 205 -17.59 15.97 -11.83
C GLN A 205 -18.46 15.22 -10.82
N ASP A 206 -19.74 15.08 -11.16
CA ASP A 206 -20.69 14.24 -10.43
C ASP A 206 -20.49 12.78 -10.85
N ILE A 207 -20.06 11.93 -9.90
CA ILE A 207 -19.67 10.54 -10.17
C ILE A 207 -20.86 9.76 -10.72
N ARG A 208 -22.02 9.82 -10.06
CA ARG A 208 -23.20 9.05 -10.44
C ARG A 208 -23.68 9.42 -11.86
N LYS A 209 -23.73 10.71 -12.16
CA LYS A 209 -24.13 11.22 -13.49
C LYS A 209 -23.17 10.77 -14.58
N GLU A 210 -21.86 10.88 -14.34
CA GLU A 210 -20.87 10.47 -15.33
C GLU A 210 -20.85 8.95 -15.53
N LEU A 211 -20.88 8.16 -14.45
CA LEU A 211 -20.98 6.70 -14.53
C LEU A 211 -22.22 6.24 -15.30
N SER A 212 -23.38 6.87 -15.09
CA SER A 212 -24.61 6.54 -15.83
C SER A 212 -24.47 6.75 -17.34
N LYS A 213 -23.65 7.71 -17.77
CA LYS A 213 -23.39 7.98 -19.20
C LYS A 213 -22.40 6.98 -19.79
N ILE A 214 -21.28 6.73 -19.09
CA ILE A 214 -20.18 5.94 -19.63
C ILE A 214 -20.34 4.43 -19.40
N ALA A 215 -21.16 4.02 -18.42
CA ALA A 215 -21.51 2.65 -18.12
C ALA A 215 -23.04 2.46 -18.10
N PRO A 216 -23.74 2.66 -19.24
CA PRO A 216 -25.20 2.65 -19.28
C PRO A 216 -25.81 1.27 -18.97
N LEU A 217 -25.02 0.20 -19.11
CA LEU A 217 -25.43 -1.16 -18.74
C LEU A 217 -25.20 -1.45 -17.24
N GLY A 218 -24.60 -0.53 -16.49
CA GLY A 218 -24.24 -0.68 -15.09
C GLY A 218 -22.84 -1.27 -14.87
N ILE A 219 -22.51 -1.50 -13.60
CA ILE A 219 -21.17 -1.88 -13.13
C ILE A 219 -21.16 -3.32 -12.63
N ASP A 220 -20.27 -4.16 -13.13
CA ASP A 220 -20.14 -5.57 -12.74
C ASP A 220 -19.16 -5.75 -11.58
N CYS A 221 -18.05 -5.01 -11.58
CA CYS A 221 -17.04 -5.05 -10.52
C CYS A 221 -16.76 -3.65 -9.97
N TYR A 222 -16.70 -3.52 -8.66
CA TYR A 222 -16.17 -2.33 -8.00
C TYR A 222 -15.01 -2.70 -7.07
N PHE A 223 -13.84 -2.13 -7.32
CA PHE A 223 -12.72 -2.21 -6.39
C PHE A 223 -12.67 -0.93 -5.56
N ASP A 224 -13.04 -1.05 -4.29
CA ASP A 224 -13.25 0.08 -3.39
C ASP A 224 -12.06 0.31 -2.45
N ASN A 225 -11.34 1.41 -2.67
CA ASN A 225 -10.27 1.89 -1.80
C ASN A 225 -10.70 3.07 -0.91
N VAL A 226 -11.92 3.60 -1.09
CA VAL A 226 -12.31 4.92 -0.56
C VAL A 226 -13.49 4.85 0.40
N GLY A 227 -14.54 4.08 0.09
CA GLY A 227 -15.78 4.12 0.86
C GLY A 227 -16.58 5.43 0.69
N GLY A 228 -17.49 5.68 1.62
CA GLY A 228 -18.23 6.94 1.73
C GLY A 228 -19.20 7.20 0.56
N GLU A 229 -19.32 8.48 0.18
CA GLU A 229 -20.25 8.95 -0.86
C GLU A 229 -19.89 8.37 -2.23
N ILE A 230 -18.60 8.30 -2.58
CA ILE A 230 -18.13 7.71 -3.84
C ILE A 230 -18.62 6.27 -3.97
N SER A 231 -18.51 5.48 -2.91
CA SER A 231 -18.98 4.09 -2.93
C SER A 231 -20.50 4.01 -3.00
N SER A 232 -21.23 4.89 -2.31
CA SER A 232 -22.70 4.96 -2.41
C SER A 232 -23.14 5.21 -3.86
N ASP A 233 -22.51 6.15 -4.55
CA ASP A 233 -22.80 6.47 -5.95
C ASP A 233 -22.54 5.29 -6.88
N VAL A 234 -21.38 4.64 -6.73
CA VAL A 234 -21.01 3.46 -7.54
C VAL A 234 -21.97 2.29 -7.30
N ILE A 235 -22.25 1.96 -6.03
CA ILE A 235 -23.14 0.85 -5.64
C ILE A 235 -24.53 1.04 -6.22
N SER A 236 -25.04 2.27 -6.28
CA SER A 236 -26.37 2.57 -6.84
C SER A 236 -26.52 2.26 -8.33
N LEU A 237 -25.40 2.04 -9.04
CA LEU A 237 -25.33 1.76 -10.48
C LEU A 237 -24.81 0.35 -10.78
N MET A 238 -24.65 -0.49 -9.75
CA MET A 238 -24.19 -1.86 -9.94
C MET A 238 -25.27 -2.74 -10.57
N ARG A 239 -24.82 -3.70 -11.38
CA ARG A 239 -25.65 -4.71 -12.00
C ARG A 239 -26.05 -5.77 -10.99
N LEU A 240 -27.13 -6.49 -11.28
CA LEU A 240 -27.46 -7.71 -10.55
C LEU A 240 -26.28 -8.68 -10.62
N ASN A 241 -25.93 -9.28 -9.48
CA ASN A 241 -24.74 -10.13 -9.30
C ASN A 241 -23.40 -9.41 -9.46
N GLY A 242 -23.37 -8.07 -9.39
CA GLY A 242 -22.12 -7.33 -9.31
C GLY A 242 -21.35 -7.64 -8.03
N ARG A 243 -20.02 -7.52 -8.07
CA ARG A 243 -19.12 -7.86 -6.96
C ARG A 243 -18.33 -6.64 -6.52
N ILE A 244 -18.11 -6.52 -5.23
CA ILE A 244 -17.33 -5.44 -4.63
C ILE A 244 -16.18 -6.03 -3.85
N SER A 245 -14.97 -5.56 -4.15
CA SER A 245 -13.81 -5.77 -3.30
C SER A 245 -13.62 -4.55 -2.42
N ALA A 246 -14.03 -4.65 -1.16
CA ALA A 246 -13.91 -3.59 -0.16
C ALA A 246 -12.51 -3.58 0.45
N CYS A 247 -11.55 -2.99 -0.26
CA CYS A 247 -10.14 -2.99 0.12
C CYS A 247 -9.79 -1.97 1.21
N GLY A 248 -10.41 -0.79 1.19
CA GLY A 248 -10.10 0.26 2.16
C GLY A 248 -11.13 1.39 2.16
N SER A 249 -11.08 2.24 3.18
CA SER A 249 -11.96 3.41 3.28
C SER A 249 -11.21 4.69 3.63
N ILE A 250 -10.37 5.15 2.70
CA ILE A 250 -9.50 6.32 2.95
C ILE A 250 -10.28 7.63 3.17
N SER A 251 -11.53 7.75 2.69
CA SER A 251 -12.33 8.96 2.94
C SER A 251 -12.69 9.11 4.41
N ASN A 252 -12.89 8.00 5.11
CA ASN A 252 -13.32 7.99 6.51
C ASN A 252 -12.18 8.34 7.48
N HIS A 253 -10.94 8.48 6.97
CA HIS A 253 -9.77 8.84 7.78
C HIS A 253 -9.54 10.35 7.89
N MET A 254 -10.28 11.19 7.16
CA MET A 254 -10.13 12.65 7.19
C MET A 254 -11.00 13.36 8.24
N VAL A 255 -11.69 12.59 9.11
CA VAL A 255 -12.44 13.11 10.26
C VAL A 255 -11.53 13.15 11.50
#